data_AF-A0A9E4CDD1-F1
#
_entry.id   AF-A0A9E4CDD1-F1
#
_cell.length_a   1.000
_cell.length_b   1.000
_cell.length_c   1.000
_cell.angle_alpha   90.00
_cell.angle_beta   90.00
_cell.angle_gamma   90.00
#
_symmetry.space_group_name_H-M   'P 1'
#
loop_
_entity.id
_entity.type
_entity.pdbx_description
1 polymer ?
#
loop_
_entity_poly.entity_id
_entity_poly.type
_entity_poly.pdbx_seq_one_letter_code
_entity_poly.pdbx_strand_id
1 'polypeptide(L)'
;LVDAWIYVLDVAAGEKMPRKGGPGITRSDLLLINKIDLAHYVGASLAVMERDTNLMRPDKPWLFTNLKDGTGLDKVIDWVSRLVETPAEARHVRWDGRLAFDGVAAHHHH
;
A
#
# COMPACT_ATOMS: atom_id res chain seq x y z
N LEU A 1 -11.89 -19.08 -0.31
CA LEU A 1 -12.48 -17.84 0.24
C LEU A 1 -11.34 -17.05 0.87
N VAL A 2 -11.24 -15.75 0.60
CA VAL A 2 -10.22 -14.87 1.19
C VAL A 2 -10.93 -13.59 1.63
N ASP A 3 -10.77 -13.19 2.89
CA ASP A 3 -11.42 -11.98 3.45
C ASP A 3 -10.73 -10.68 3.05
N ALA A 4 -9.42 -10.73 2.77
CA ALA A 4 -8.65 -9.60 2.30
C ALA A 4 -7.37 -10.04 1.57
N TRP A 5 -6.91 -9.22 0.63
CA TRP A 5 -5.73 -9.45 -0.18
C TRP A 5 -4.68 -8.35 0.01
N ILE A 6 -3.53 -8.69 0.58
CA ILE A 6 -2.36 -7.81 0.64
C ILE A 6 -1.42 -8.17 -0.52
N TYR A 7 -1.03 -7.18 -1.33
CA TYR A 7 -0.01 -7.32 -2.36
C TYR A 7 1.25 -6.59 -1.92
N VAL A 8 2.40 -7.29 -1.95
CA VAL A 8 3.68 -6.74 -1.53
C VAL A 8 4.59 -6.60 -2.74
N LEU A 9 5.01 -5.38 -3.01
CA LEU A 9 6.03 -4.99 -3.97
C LEU A 9 7.30 -4.62 -3.20
N ASP A 10 8.46 -4.94 -3.77
CA ASP A 10 9.75 -4.51 -3.26
C ASP A 10 10.31 -3.38 -4.13
N VAL A 11 10.96 -2.38 -3.52
CA VAL A 11 11.64 -1.31 -4.27
C VAL A 11 12.71 -1.86 -5.23
N ALA A 12 13.35 -2.99 -4.88
CA ALA A 12 14.33 -3.65 -5.76
C ALA A 12 13.72 -4.20 -7.06
N ALA A 13 12.38 -4.32 -7.17
CA ALA A 13 11.72 -4.67 -8.42
C ALA A 13 11.70 -3.53 -9.45
N GLY A 14 12.17 -2.33 -9.06
CA GLY A 14 12.35 -1.16 -9.90
C GLY A 14 11.22 -0.15 -9.80
N GLU A 15 11.56 1.13 -9.93
CA GLU A 15 10.65 2.27 -9.72
C GLU A 15 9.44 2.29 -10.66
N LYS A 16 9.54 1.66 -11.83
CA LYS A 16 8.45 1.62 -12.84
C LYS A 16 7.44 0.52 -12.55
N MET A 17 7.67 -0.32 -11.54
CA MET A 17 6.85 -1.49 -11.29
C MET A 17 5.39 -1.13 -10.95
N PRO A 18 5.07 -0.07 -10.17
CA PRO A 18 3.69 0.38 -9.97
C PRO A 18 2.95 0.71 -11.28
N ARG A 19 3.64 1.30 -12.28
CA ARG A 19 3.02 1.65 -13.59
C ARG A 19 2.46 0.46 -14.35
N LYS A 20 2.96 -0.77 -14.09
CA LYS A 20 2.49 -1.95 -14.82
C LYS A 20 1.01 -2.24 -14.54
N GLY A 21 0.44 -1.74 -13.45
CA GLY A 21 -1.00 -1.78 -13.24
C GLY A 21 -1.61 -3.18 -13.11
N GLY A 22 -0.80 -4.19 -12.82
CA GLY A 22 -1.29 -5.55 -12.66
C GLY A 22 -2.35 -5.66 -11.55
N PRO A 23 -3.14 -6.74 -11.50
CA PRO A 23 -4.22 -6.91 -10.52
C PRO A 23 -3.77 -6.71 -9.08
N GLY A 24 -2.53 -7.10 -8.72
CA GLY A 24 -1.99 -6.87 -7.38
C GLY A 24 -1.84 -5.38 -7.02
N ILE A 25 -1.55 -4.53 -7.99
CA ILE A 25 -1.43 -3.08 -7.79
C ILE A 25 -2.81 -2.44 -7.81
N THR A 26 -3.66 -2.79 -8.78
CA THR A 26 -4.93 -2.09 -9.02
C THR A 26 -6.08 -2.59 -8.15
N ARG A 27 -6.07 -3.88 -7.75
CA ARG A 27 -7.25 -4.54 -7.16
C ARG A 27 -7.06 -5.11 -5.77
N SER A 28 -5.83 -5.31 -5.28
CA SER A 28 -5.59 -5.75 -3.89
C SER A 28 -6.33 -4.88 -2.89
N ASP A 29 -6.39 -5.30 -1.63
CA ASP A 29 -6.95 -4.50 -0.53
C ASP A 29 -5.86 -3.66 0.16
N LEU A 30 -4.62 -4.13 0.21
CA LEU A 30 -3.51 -3.30 0.64
C LEU A 30 -2.31 -3.53 -0.26
N LEU A 31 -1.73 -2.45 -0.78
CA LEU A 31 -0.46 -2.50 -1.47
C LEU A 31 0.65 -2.05 -0.51
N LEU A 32 1.64 -2.92 -0.28
CA LEU A 32 2.86 -2.54 0.44
C LEU A 32 3.99 -2.38 -0.57
N ILE A 33 4.68 -1.25 -0.53
CA ILE A 33 5.95 -1.06 -1.22
C ILE A 33 7.05 -1.11 -0.15
N ASN A 34 7.66 -2.28 -0.02
CA ASN A 34 8.60 -2.61 1.04
C ASN A 34 10.06 -2.42 0.61
N LYS A 35 10.94 -2.38 1.61
CA LYS A 35 12.39 -2.19 1.50
C LYS A 35 12.77 -0.84 0.91
N ILE A 36 12.12 0.23 1.38
CA ILE A 36 12.42 1.60 0.96
C ILE A 36 13.88 2.01 1.22
N ASP A 37 14.56 1.37 2.17
CA ASP A 37 15.98 1.53 2.43
C ASP A 37 16.87 1.15 1.23
N LEU A 38 16.38 0.28 0.34
CA LEU A 38 17.13 -0.16 -0.84
C LEU A 38 17.11 0.85 -1.99
N ALA A 39 16.24 1.87 -1.96
CA ALA A 39 15.99 2.77 -3.10
C ALA A 39 17.27 3.37 -3.70
N HIS A 40 18.17 3.88 -2.84
CA HIS A 40 19.44 4.45 -3.28
C HIS A 40 20.34 3.43 -3.98
N TYR A 41 20.40 2.20 -3.46
CA TYR A 41 21.30 1.16 -3.96
C TYR A 41 20.86 0.56 -5.29
N VAL A 42 19.55 0.60 -5.59
CA VAL A 42 18.99 0.07 -6.84
C VAL A 42 18.65 1.15 -7.85
N GLY A 43 18.98 2.41 -7.56
CA GLY A 43 18.68 3.55 -8.44
C GLY A 43 17.19 3.78 -8.65
N ALA A 44 16.36 3.49 -7.64
CA ALA A 44 14.91 3.69 -7.71
C ALA A 44 14.50 5.00 -7.03
N SER A 45 13.61 5.76 -7.66
CA SER A 45 13.00 6.95 -7.06
C SER A 45 11.69 6.59 -6.35
N LEU A 46 11.65 6.81 -5.03
CA LEU A 46 10.44 6.63 -4.24
C LEU A 46 9.33 7.60 -4.66
N ALA A 47 9.67 8.84 -5.05
CA ALA A 47 8.71 9.82 -5.55
C ALA A 47 8.04 9.37 -6.86
N VAL A 48 8.81 8.69 -7.73
CA VAL A 48 8.26 8.09 -8.94
C VAL A 48 7.28 6.96 -8.59
N MET A 49 7.68 6.07 -7.69
CA MET A 49 6.83 4.96 -7.25
C MET A 49 5.53 5.45 -6.60
N GLU A 50 5.59 6.49 -5.75
CA GLU A 50 4.43 7.13 -5.12
C GLU A 50 3.46 7.67 -6.17
N ARG A 51 3.95 8.54 -7.07
CA ARG A 51 3.15 9.12 -8.13
C ARG A 51 2.46 8.05 -8.96
N ASP A 52 3.21 7.05 -9.39
CA ASP A 52 2.69 5.98 -10.25
C ASP A 52 1.70 5.07 -9.50
N THR A 53 1.90 4.86 -8.20
CA THR A 53 0.96 4.12 -7.36
C THR A 53 -0.36 4.87 -7.20
N ASN A 54 -0.30 6.17 -6.91
CA ASN A 54 -1.49 7.03 -6.82
C ASN A 54 -2.28 7.06 -8.14
N LEU A 55 -1.59 7.05 -9.29
CA LEU A 55 -2.23 7.00 -10.61
C LEU A 55 -2.92 5.64 -10.87
N MET A 56 -2.27 4.53 -10.52
CA MET A 56 -2.82 3.20 -10.80
C MET A 56 -3.86 2.73 -9.77
N ARG A 57 -3.91 3.38 -8.60
CA ARG A 57 -4.73 2.95 -7.47
C ARG A 57 -5.29 4.15 -6.69
N PRO A 58 -6.13 5.01 -7.32
CA PRO A 58 -6.54 6.31 -6.77
C PRO A 58 -7.31 6.22 -5.44
N ASP A 59 -8.17 5.21 -5.29
CA ASP A 59 -9.11 5.12 -4.17
C ASP A 59 -8.80 3.99 -3.19
N LYS A 60 -7.65 3.31 -3.33
CA LYS A 60 -7.31 2.18 -2.45
C LYS A 60 -5.99 2.42 -1.70
N PRO A 61 -5.93 2.05 -0.40
CA PRO A 61 -4.76 2.27 0.42
C PRO A 61 -3.53 1.53 -0.10
N TRP A 62 -2.39 2.16 0.14
CA TRP A 62 -1.06 1.63 -0.05
C TRP A 62 -0.09 2.26 0.96
N LEU A 63 1.03 1.60 1.25
CA LEU A 63 2.03 2.07 2.21
C LEU A 63 3.45 1.83 1.69
N PHE A 64 4.33 2.81 1.90
CA PHE A 64 5.76 2.55 1.95
C PHE A 64 6.15 1.92 3.28
N THR A 65 7.05 0.94 3.23
CA THR A 65 7.52 0.24 4.44
C THR A 65 9.01 -0.09 4.35
N ASN A 66 9.67 -0.12 5.50
CA ASN A 66 10.87 -0.89 5.70
C ASN A 66 10.62 -1.87 6.85
N LEU A 67 10.17 -3.08 6.53
CA LEU A 67 9.84 -4.07 7.55
C LEU A 67 11.08 -4.61 8.29
N LYS A 68 12.30 -4.29 7.84
CA LYS A 68 13.53 -4.67 8.54
C LYS A 68 13.80 -3.81 9.78
N ASP A 69 13.47 -2.51 9.72
CA ASP A 69 13.63 -1.58 10.85
C ASP A 69 12.29 -1.20 11.52
N GLY A 70 11.17 -1.67 10.96
CA GLY A 70 9.83 -1.43 11.48
C GLY A 70 9.15 -0.19 10.91
N THR A 71 9.77 0.54 9.99
CA THR A 71 9.15 1.72 9.36
C THR A 71 7.84 1.34 8.66
N GLY A 72 6.74 1.94 9.10
CA GLY A 72 5.39 1.73 8.58
C GLY A 72 4.70 0.43 9.05
N LEU A 73 5.35 -0.37 9.91
CA LEU A 73 4.78 -1.62 10.44
C LEU A 73 3.56 -1.36 11.34
N ASP A 74 3.59 -0.27 12.12
CA ASP A 74 2.46 0.22 12.92
C ASP A 74 1.20 0.40 12.07
N LYS A 75 1.32 1.06 10.91
CA LYS A 75 0.21 1.29 9.99
C LYS A 75 -0.32 -0.01 9.38
N VAL A 76 0.55 -0.99 9.14
CA VAL A 76 0.16 -2.32 8.66
C VAL A 76 -0.61 -3.06 9.75
N ILE A 77 -0.12 -3.05 10.99
CA ILE A 77 -0.81 -3.64 12.14
C ILE A 77 -2.19 -3.01 12.31
N ASP A 78 -2.28 -1.68 12.30
CA ASP A 78 -3.55 -0.97 12.44
C ASP A 78 -4.56 -1.35 11.34
N TRP A 79 -4.09 -1.50 10.09
CA TRP A 79 -4.95 -1.94 9.00
C TRP A 79 -5.46 -3.36 9.21
N VAL A 80 -4.60 -4.29 9.64
CA VAL A 80 -4.99 -5.68 9.93
C VAL A 80 -5.91 -5.77 11.14
N SER A 81 -5.62 -5.05 12.23
CA SER A 81 -6.46 -5.03 13.44
C SER A 81 -7.88 -4.58 13.12
N ARG A 82 -8.05 -3.50 12.34
CA ARG A 82 -9.37 -3.05 11.88
C ARG A 82 -10.11 -4.10 11.05
N LEU A 83 -9.40 -4.85 10.22
CA LEU A 83 -9.99 -5.95 9.44
C LEU A 83 -10.50 -7.07 10.36
N VAL A 84 -9.70 -7.45 11.37
CA VAL A 84 -10.04 -8.51 12.33
C VAL A 84 -11.22 -8.10 13.22
N GLU A 85 -11.23 -6.85 13.70
CA GLU A 85 -12.29 -6.28 14.54
C GLU A 85 -13.62 -6.10 13.78
N THR A 86 -13.58 -5.96 12.45
CA THR A 86 -14.79 -5.89 11.63
C THR A 86 -15.44 -7.27 11.57
N PRO A 87 -16.74 -7.44 11.91
CA PRO A 87 -17.44 -8.72 11.77
C PRO A 87 -17.45 -9.22 10.33
N ALA A 88 -17.36 -10.55 10.12
CA ALA A 88 -17.17 -11.16 8.79
C ALA A 88 -18.25 -10.74 7.78
N GLU A 89 -19.50 -10.66 8.22
CA GLU A 89 -20.66 -10.19 7.46
C GLU A 89 -20.56 -8.73 7.00
N ALA A 90 -19.77 -7.90 7.69
CA ALA A 90 -19.56 -6.48 7.39
C ALA A 90 -18.27 -6.21 6.59
N ARG A 91 -17.37 -7.20 6.45
CA ARG A 91 -16.07 -7.04 5.75
C ARG A 91 -16.25 -6.82 4.24
N HIS A 92 -17.21 -7.50 3.61
CA HIS A 92 -17.46 -7.41 2.16
C HIS A 92 -18.12 -6.09 1.71
N VAL A 93 -18.75 -5.33 2.62
CA VAL A 93 -19.51 -4.10 2.28
C VAL A 93 -18.64 -2.84 2.36
N ARG A 94 -17.54 -2.86 3.13
CA ARG A 94 -16.67 -1.69 3.35
C ARG A 94 -15.59 -1.50 2.27
N TRP A 95 -15.32 -2.53 1.49
CA TRP A 95 -14.16 -2.60 0.60
C TRP A 95 -14.51 -2.40 -0.89
N ASP A 96 -15.56 -1.62 -1.18
CA ASP A 96 -15.93 -1.16 -2.53
C ASP A 96 -15.15 0.09 -2.99
N GLY A 97 -14.15 0.54 -2.21
CA GLY A 97 -13.33 1.71 -2.51
C GLY A 97 -13.93 3.05 -2.07
N ARG A 98 -15.01 3.05 -1.25
CA ARG A 98 -15.68 4.31 -0.84
C ARG A 98 -15.37 4.82 0.56
N LEU A 99 -14.66 4.04 1.39
CA LEU A 99 -14.22 4.52 2.71
C LEU A 99 -12.78 5.01 2.61
N ALA A 100 -12.60 6.33 2.73
CA ALA A 100 -11.31 6.96 2.82
C ALA A 100 -10.51 6.34 3.98
N PHE A 101 -9.27 5.96 3.69
CA PHE A 101 -8.31 5.64 4.73
C PHE A 101 -7.88 6.96 5.38
N ASP A 102 -8.39 7.25 6.58
CA ASP A 102 -8.08 8.47 7.36
C ASP A 102 -6.64 8.51 7.92
N GLY A 103 -5.76 7.62 7.46
CA GLY A 103 -4.34 7.69 7.76
C GLY A 103 -3.70 8.78 6.91
N VAL A 104 -3.30 9.87 7.58
CA VAL A 104 -2.65 11.05 7.01
C VAL A 104 -1.71 10.68 5.86
N ALA A 105 -2.11 10.99 4.63
CA ALA A 105 -1.17 11.19 3.55
C ALA A 105 -0.22 12.29 4.03
N ALA A 106 1.07 12.00 4.15
CA ALA A 106 2.04 12.98 4.59
C ALA A 106 1.96 14.19 3.65
N HIS A 107 1.39 15.29 4.15
CA HIS A 107 1.35 16.56 3.45
C HIS A 107 2.78 17.06 3.31
N HIS A 108 3.30 17.05 2.08
CA HIS A 108 4.46 17.85 1.73
C HIS A 108 3.99 19.17 1.12
N HIS A 109 4.15 20.23 1.90
CA HIS A 109 4.09 21.61 1.45
C HIS A 109 5.18 21.86 0.41
N HIS A 110 4.78 22.49 -0.70
CA HIS A 110 5.64 23.31 -1.55
C HIS A 110 5.28 24.77 -1.33
#